data_AF-A0A069D4X3-F1
#
_entry.id   AF-A0A069D4X3-F1
#
_cell.length_a   1.000
_cell.length_b   1.000
_cell.length_c   1.000
_cell.angle_alpha   90.00
_cell.angle_beta   90.00
_cell.angle_gamma   90.00
#
_symmetry.space_group_name_H-M   'P 1'
#
loop_
_entity.id
_entity.type
_entity.pdbx_description
1 polymer ?
#
loop_
_entity_poly.entity_id
_entity_poly.type
_entity_poly.pdbx_seq_one_letter_code
_entity_poly.pdbx_strand_id
1 'polypeptide(L)'
;MTLSIKIEPELRHLIDKYSNGTFLSYFRMRYSDYNNFLKAVNKELKEISKELNLGVPLSTNWARHSWASIARNRACVAKADVDFCLGHVNNDYKMADIYIDIDYGVCDRANRAVLDLLKKASEKKEAKKEAIYLHL
;
A
#
# COMPACT_ATOMS: atom_id res chain seq x y z
N MET A 1 -0.24 -18.50 14.73
CA MET A 1 -0.93 -17.21 14.54
C MET A 1 -0.97 -16.86 13.06
N THR A 2 -2.05 -16.25 12.61
CA THR A 2 -2.30 -15.93 11.19
C THR A 2 -2.08 -14.44 10.97
N LEU A 3 -1.42 -14.05 9.87
CA LEU A 3 -1.31 -12.65 9.46
C LEU A 3 -2.70 -12.00 9.41
N SER A 4 -2.84 -10.81 10.02
CA SER A 4 -4.08 -10.02 9.98
C SER A 4 -3.77 -8.62 9.46
N ILE A 5 -4.57 -8.13 8.51
CA ILE A 5 -4.50 -6.76 8.00
C ILE A 5 -5.94 -6.26 7.83
N LYS A 6 -6.25 -5.09 8.36
CA LYS A 6 -7.56 -4.47 8.21
C LYS A 6 -7.77 -3.97 6.78
N ILE A 7 -8.93 -4.30 6.21
CA ILE A 7 -9.37 -3.75 4.91
C ILE A 7 -9.97 -2.37 5.16
N GLU A 8 -9.21 -1.33 4.83
CA GLU A 8 -9.64 0.07 4.87
C GLU A 8 -10.70 0.39 3.79
N PRO A 9 -11.56 1.42 4.00
CA PRO A 9 -12.62 1.77 3.05
C PRO A 9 -12.13 2.04 1.62
N GLU A 10 -10.95 2.65 1.48
CA GLU A 10 -10.33 2.93 0.18
C GLU A 10 -9.96 1.65 -0.58
N LEU A 11 -9.59 0.58 0.13
CA LEU A 11 -9.30 -0.71 -0.48
C LEU A 11 -10.57 -1.54 -0.69
N ARG A 12 -11.60 -1.35 0.16
CA ARG A 12 -12.86 -2.12 0.13
C ARG A 12 -13.47 -2.15 -1.27
N HIS A 13 -13.59 -1.00 -1.93
CA HIS A 13 -14.22 -0.94 -3.25
C HIS A 13 -13.46 -1.78 -4.30
N LEU A 14 -12.13 -1.92 -4.18
CA LEU A 14 -11.31 -2.74 -5.09
C LEU A 14 -11.53 -4.21 -4.79
N ILE A 15 -11.55 -4.58 -3.51
CA ILE A 15 -11.83 -5.95 -3.09
C ILE A 15 -13.19 -6.38 -3.63
N ASP A 16 -14.22 -5.56 -3.45
CA ASP A 16 -15.58 -5.89 -3.90
C ASP A 16 -15.64 -6.00 -5.43
N LYS A 17 -14.97 -5.09 -6.16
CA LYS A 17 -14.90 -5.13 -7.63
C LYS A 17 -14.21 -6.37 -8.17
N TYR A 18 -13.16 -6.85 -7.50
CA TYR A 18 -12.33 -7.97 -7.97
C TYR A 18 -12.62 -9.29 -7.24
N SER A 19 -13.65 -9.34 -6.40
CA SER A 19 -14.12 -10.54 -5.73
C SER A 19 -15.49 -10.91 -6.28
N ASN A 20 -15.56 -12.00 -7.03
CA ASN A 20 -16.82 -12.60 -7.46
C ASN A 20 -17.00 -13.94 -6.74
N GLY A 21 -17.87 -13.97 -5.71
CA GLY A 21 -18.15 -15.15 -4.87
C GLY A 21 -17.09 -15.47 -3.83
N THR A 22 -15.79 -15.35 -4.13
CA THR A 22 -14.69 -15.54 -3.18
C THR A 22 -13.66 -14.42 -3.25
N PHE A 23 -12.89 -14.23 -2.17
CA PHE A 23 -11.90 -13.16 -2.03
C PHE A 23 -10.91 -13.15 -3.20
N LEU A 24 -10.86 -12.02 -3.91
CA LEU A 24 -9.99 -11.77 -5.07
C LEU A 24 -10.06 -12.85 -6.16
N SER A 25 -11.23 -13.49 -6.33
CA SER A 25 -11.43 -14.58 -7.27
C SER A 25 -11.10 -14.21 -8.71
N TYR A 26 -11.31 -12.94 -9.09
CA TYR A 26 -10.99 -12.45 -10.43
C TYR A 26 -9.52 -12.72 -10.80
N PHE A 27 -8.59 -12.41 -9.88
CA PHE A 27 -7.17 -12.64 -10.11
C PHE A 27 -6.83 -14.13 -10.01
N ARG A 28 -7.37 -14.83 -9.02
CA ARG A 28 -7.12 -16.27 -8.80
C ARG A 28 -7.55 -17.13 -9.99
N MET A 29 -8.62 -16.76 -10.69
CA MET A 29 -9.11 -17.49 -11.87
C MET A 29 -8.35 -17.13 -13.14
N ARG A 30 -7.73 -15.94 -13.21
CA ARG A 30 -7.05 -15.44 -14.41
C ARG A 30 -5.56 -15.77 -14.46
N TYR A 31 -4.92 -15.89 -13.30
CA TYR A 31 -3.49 -16.15 -13.20
C TYR A 31 -3.24 -17.49 -12.49
N SER A 32 -2.36 -18.30 -13.05
CA SER A 32 -2.01 -19.63 -12.52
C SER A 32 -1.35 -19.57 -11.14
N ASP A 33 -0.58 -18.50 -10.90
CA ASP A 33 0.22 -18.32 -9.69
C ASP A 33 0.54 -16.83 -9.46
N TYR A 34 1.06 -16.57 -8.27
CA TYR A 34 1.48 -15.25 -7.81
C TYR A 34 2.55 -14.61 -8.71
N ASN A 35 3.53 -15.37 -9.20
CA ASN A 35 4.63 -14.82 -9.98
C ASN A 35 4.13 -14.31 -11.33
N ASN A 36 3.21 -15.03 -11.98
CA ASN A 36 2.61 -14.60 -13.22
C ASN A 36 1.72 -13.36 -13.05
N PHE A 37 0.95 -13.29 -11.96
CA PHE A 37 0.21 -12.07 -11.61
C PHE A 37 1.15 -10.88 -11.38
N LEU A 38 2.21 -11.05 -10.58
CA LEU A 38 3.20 -10.01 -10.30
C LEU A 38 3.90 -9.51 -11.57
N LYS A 39 4.28 -10.42 -12.47
CA LYS A 39 4.87 -10.07 -13.78
C LYS A 39 3.89 -9.25 -14.62
N ALA A 40 2.62 -9.63 -14.67
CA ALA A 40 1.60 -8.89 -15.40
C ALA A 40 1.42 -7.47 -14.83
N VAL A 41 1.28 -7.34 -13.51
CA VAL A 41 1.15 -6.02 -12.85
C VAL A 41 2.38 -5.15 -13.12
N ASN A 42 3.59 -5.69 -12.94
CA ASN A 42 4.81 -4.94 -13.18
C ASN A 42 5.03 -4.58 -14.66
N LYS A 43 4.49 -5.37 -15.61
CA LYS A 43 4.51 -5.02 -17.03
C LYS A 43 3.64 -3.79 -17.27
N GLU A 44 2.40 -3.80 -16.80
CA GLU A 44 1.46 -2.68 -17.01
C GLU A 44 1.92 -1.40 -16.29
N LEU A 45 2.51 -1.51 -15.09
CA LEU A 45 3.11 -0.36 -14.40
C LEU A 45 4.23 0.30 -15.21
N LYS A 46 5.04 -0.48 -15.93
CA LYS A 46 6.09 0.08 -16.81
C LYS A 46 5.49 0.87 -17.97
N GLU A 47 4.38 0.40 -18.55
CA GLU A 47 3.69 1.12 -19.62
C GLU A 47 3.08 2.43 -19.11
N ILE A 48 2.39 2.41 -17.96
CA ILE A 48 1.89 3.63 -17.29
C ILE A 48 3.03 4.63 -17.07
N SER A 49 4.20 4.15 -16.65
CA SER A 49 5.34 5.04 -16.42
C SER A 49 5.84 5.73 -17.69
N LYS A 50 5.80 5.04 -18.83
CA LYS A 50 6.14 5.63 -20.14
C LYS A 50 5.09 6.64 -20.57
N GLU A 51 3.81 6.30 -20.44
CA GLU A 51 2.70 7.20 -20.78
C GLU A 51 2.76 8.52 -19.99
N LEU A 52 3.14 8.44 -18.72
CA LEU A 52 3.31 9.60 -17.83
C LEU A 52 4.69 10.27 -17.94
N ASN A 53 5.59 9.77 -18.79
CA ASN A 53 6.96 10.27 -18.98
C ASN A 53 7.76 10.42 -17.67
N LEU A 54 7.67 9.46 -16.76
CA LEU A 54 8.30 9.56 -15.43
C LEU A 54 9.83 9.32 -15.45
N GLY A 55 10.38 8.84 -16.57
CA GLY A 55 11.83 8.57 -16.70
C GLY A 55 12.35 7.39 -15.88
N VAL A 56 11.47 6.65 -15.17
CA VAL A 56 11.83 5.48 -14.37
C VAL A 56 10.81 4.35 -14.56
N PRO A 57 11.18 3.06 -14.58
CA PRO A 57 10.18 1.98 -14.67
C PRO A 57 9.47 1.78 -13.33
N LEU A 58 8.16 2.06 -13.28
CA LEU A 58 7.35 1.76 -12.09
C LEU A 58 7.24 0.25 -11.86
N SER A 59 7.09 -0.13 -10.59
CA SER A 59 6.90 -1.50 -10.15
C SER A 59 6.14 -1.54 -8.84
N THR A 60 5.64 -2.72 -8.48
CA THR A 60 5.07 -2.98 -7.15
C THR A 60 6.05 -2.70 -6.01
N ASN A 61 7.36 -2.83 -6.26
CA ASN A 61 8.39 -2.50 -5.29
C ASN A 61 8.49 -0.98 -5.05
N TRP A 62 8.27 -0.17 -6.09
CA TRP A 62 8.14 1.28 -5.92
C TRP A 62 6.99 1.65 -5.00
N ALA A 63 5.83 1.00 -5.14
CA ALA A 63 4.71 1.23 -4.23
C ALA A 63 5.07 0.92 -2.77
N ARG A 64 5.78 -0.19 -2.53
CA ARG A 64 6.30 -0.56 -1.19
C ARG A 64 7.29 0.47 -0.64
N HIS A 65 8.25 0.92 -1.44
CA HIS A 65 9.22 1.96 -1.05
C HIS A 65 8.57 3.32 -0.79
N SER A 66 7.61 3.72 -1.62
CA SER A 66 6.85 4.95 -1.45
C SER A 66 6.03 4.91 -0.17
N TRP A 67 5.32 3.81 0.10
CA TRP A 67 4.58 3.63 1.35
C TRP A 67 5.50 3.77 2.57
N ALA A 68 6.63 3.06 2.58
CA ALA A 68 7.57 3.10 3.71
C ALA A 68 8.13 4.52 3.94
N SER A 69 8.48 5.21 2.86
CA SER A 69 8.99 6.57 2.92
C SER A 69 7.95 7.57 3.42
N ILE A 70 6.68 7.43 3.00
CA ILE A 70 5.58 8.27 3.48
C ILE A 70 5.28 7.97 4.95
N ALA A 71 5.16 6.69 5.31
CA ALA A 71 4.89 6.24 6.67
C ALA A 71 5.93 6.82 7.64
N ARG A 72 7.22 6.66 7.32
CA ARG A 72 8.29 7.16 8.18
C ARG A 72 8.40 8.68 8.17
N ASN A 73 8.54 9.29 6.99
CA ASN A 73 9.00 10.68 6.88
C ASN A 73 7.86 11.70 6.95
N ARG A 74 6.60 11.26 6.78
CA ARG A 74 5.44 12.15 6.72
C ARG A 74 4.35 11.78 7.72
N ALA A 75 4.11 10.49 7.93
CA ALA A 75 3.15 9.99 8.92
C ALA A 75 3.76 9.78 10.32
N CYS A 76 5.06 10.04 10.47
CA CYS A 76 5.79 9.92 11.74
C CYS A 76 5.70 8.54 12.39
N VAL A 77 5.51 7.48 11.60
CA VAL A 77 5.51 6.10 12.09
C VAL A 77 6.92 5.73 12.53
N ALA A 78 7.04 5.00 13.65
CA ALA A 78 8.34 4.57 14.16
C ALA A 78 9.05 3.67 13.13
N LYS A 79 10.38 3.78 13.03
CA LYS A 79 11.14 2.99 12.04
C LYS A 79 10.96 1.48 12.27
N ALA A 80 10.92 1.05 13.52
CA ALA A 80 10.66 -0.34 13.90
C ALA A 80 9.28 -0.81 13.43
N ASP A 81 8.25 0.01 13.60
CA ASP A 81 6.89 -0.31 13.12
C ASP A 81 6.83 -0.38 11.59
N VAL A 82 7.52 0.52 10.89
CA VAL A 82 7.64 0.44 9.42
C VAL A 82 8.34 -0.85 9.01
N ASP A 83 9.42 -1.23 9.68
CA ASP A 83 10.16 -2.48 9.42
C ASP A 83 9.30 -3.73 9.65
N PHE A 84 8.52 -3.73 10.74
CA PHE A 84 7.53 -4.75 11.05
C PHE A 84 6.44 -4.85 9.97
N CYS A 85 5.89 -3.71 9.53
CA CYS A 85 4.87 -3.67 8.47
C CYS A 85 5.41 -4.16 7.12
N LEU A 86 6.72 -4.00 6.88
CA LEU A 86 7.38 -4.55 5.71
C LEU A 86 7.57 -6.08 5.82
N GLY A 87 7.32 -6.68 6.98
CA GLY A 87 7.49 -8.11 7.20
C GLY A 87 8.95 -8.54 7.23
N HIS A 88 9.85 -7.63 7.60
CA HIS A 88 11.24 -7.98 7.80
C HIS A 88 11.37 -8.78 9.11
N VAL A 89 12.04 -9.93 9.04
CA VAL A 89 12.32 -10.75 10.22
C VAL A 89 13.41 -10.05 11.02
N ASN A 90 13.05 -9.57 12.21
CA ASN A 90 14.00 -8.87 13.07
C ASN A 90 14.64 -9.86 14.05
N ASN A 91 15.89 -10.26 13.78
CA ASN A 91 16.55 -11.32 14.55
C ASN A 91 16.95 -10.89 15.97
N ASP A 92 16.93 -9.60 16.26
CA ASP A 92 17.38 -9.02 17.53
C ASP A 92 16.35 -9.20 18.67
N TYR A 93 15.08 -9.49 18.35
CA TYR A 93 13.98 -9.57 19.31
C TYR A 93 13.41 -11.00 19.52
N LYS A 94 14.09 -12.03 18.99
CA LYS A 94 13.64 -13.43 19.04
C LYS A 94 13.20 -13.93 20.42
N MET A 95 13.81 -13.43 21.49
CA MET A 95 13.47 -13.82 22.86
C MET A 95 12.22 -13.12 23.39
N ALA A 96 11.93 -11.88 22.96
CA ALA A 96 10.72 -11.15 23.35
C ALA A 96 9.49 -11.67 22.59
N ASP A 97 9.66 -12.07 21.33
CA ASP A 97 8.59 -12.63 20.48
C ASP A 97 8.02 -13.96 21.01
N ILE A 98 8.72 -14.66 21.91
CA ILE A 98 8.22 -15.88 22.58
C ILE A 98 7.16 -15.55 23.64
N TYR A 99 7.21 -14.34 24.22
CA TYR A 99 6.35 -13.94 25.35
C TYR A 99 5.32 -12.88 24.98
N ILE A 100 5.37 -12.34 23.76
CA ILE A 100 4.52 -11.24 23.31
C ILE A 100 3.75 -11.70 22.07
N ASP A 101 2.42 -11.63 22.16
CA ASP A 101 1.55 -11.86 21.02
C ASP A 101 1.78 -10.80 19.94
N ILE A 102 1.85 -11.23 18.68
CA ILE A 102 2.07 -10.33 17.54
C ILE A 102 0.84 -9.40 17.37
N ASP A 103 1.03 -8.09 17.61
CA ASP A 103 0.02 -7.06 17.36
C ASP A 103 0.10 -6.53 15.92
N TYR A 104 -0.69 -7.13 15.01
CA TYR A 104 -0.86 -6.58 13.66
C TYR A 104 -1.64 -5.26 13.61
N GLY A 105 -2.24 -4.82 14.71
CA GLY A 105 -2.85 -3.49 14.82
C GLY A 105 -1.85 -2.35 14.59
N VAL A 106 -0.54 -2.61 14.75
CA VAL A 106 0.52 -1.70 14.32
C VAL A 106 0.43 -1.40 12.82
N CYS A 107 0.24 -2.43 11.99
CA CYS A 107 0.07 -2.29 10.54
C CYS A 107 -1.17 -1.46 10.21
N ASP A 108 -2.27 -1.72 10.90
CA ASP A 108 -3.54 -1.03 10.66
C ASP A 108 -3.45 0.47 10.99
N ARG A 109 -2.82 0.81 12.14
CA ARG A 109 -2.57 2.21 12.53
C ARG A 109 -1.64 2.91 11.53
N ALA A 110 -0.57 2.26 11.11
CA ALA A 110 0.35 2.81 10.12
C ALA A 110 -0.33 3.05 8.75
N ASN A 111 -1.13 2.09 8.28
CA ASN A 111 -1.90 2.21 7.04
C ASN A 111 -2.89 3.37 7.10
N ARG A 112 -3.65 3.48 8.19
CA ARG A 112 -4.60 4.59 8.37
C ARG A 112 -3.90 5.95 8.34
N ALA A 113 -2.77 6.08 9.03
CA ALA A 113 -2.00 7.33 9.07
C ALA A 113 -1.49 7.75 7.67
N VAL A 114 -1.01 6.79 6.86
CA VAL A 114 -0.58 7.05 5.48
C VAL A 114 -1.76 7.47 4.60
N LEU A 115 -2.88 6.73 4.66
CA LEU A 115 -4.06 7.02 3.85
C LEU A 115 -4.66 8.40 4.17
N ASP A 116 -4.72 8.77 5.45
CA ASP A 116 -5.22 10.09 5.87
C ASP A 116 -4.37 11.24 5.32
N LEU A 117 -3.04 11.06 5.25
CA LEU A 117 -2.16 12.05 4.63
C LEU A 117 -2.39 12.16 3.12
N LEU A 118 -2.56 11.03 2.43
CA LEU A 118 -2.83 11.02 1.00
C LEU A 118 -4.16 11.69 0.68
N LYS A 119 -5.21 11.41 1.47
CA LYS A 119 -6.52 12.05 1.35
C LYS A 119 -6.44 13.57 1.52
N LYS A 120 -5.77 14.04 2.57
CA LYS A 120 -5.55 15.49 2.79
C LYS A 120 -4.76 16.12 1.64
N ALA A 121 -3.79 15.41 1.07
CA ALA A 121 -3.01 15.90 -0.06
C ALA A 121 -3.86 15.99 -1.34
N SER A 122 -4.76 15.04 -1.60
CA SER A 122 -5.68 15.10 -2.74
C SER A 122 -6.69 16.23 -2.61
N GLU A 123 -7.27 16.43 -1.43
CA GLU A 123 -8.22 17.52 -1.16
C GLU A 123 -7.58 18.89 -1.39
N LYS A 124 -6.35 19.09 -0.89
CA LYS A 124 -5.58 20.33 -1.14
C LYS A 124 -5.29 20.56 -2.62
N LYS A 125 -5.01 19.50 -3.38
CA LYS A 125 -4.73 19.59 -4.82
C LYS A 125 -5.99 19.99 -5.59
N GLU A 126 -7.15 19.44 -5.25
CA GLU A 126 -8.41 19.78 -5.90
C GLU A 126 -8.82 21.21 -5.58
N ALA A 127 -8.76 21.64 -4.32
CA ALA A 127 -9.05 23.02 -3.93
C ALA A 127 -8.15 24.04 -4.68
N LYS A 128 -6.86 23.72 -4.87
CA LYS A 128 -5.95 24.57 -5.64
C LYS A 128 -6.34 24.63 -7.11
N LYS A 129 -6.78 23.51 -7.70
CA LYS A 129 -7.22 23.44 -9.08
C LYS A 129 -8.50 24.26 -9.29
N GLU A 130 -9.50 24.11 -8.43
CA GLU A 130 -10.74 24.89 -8.45
C GLU A 130 -10.47 26.40 -8.33
N ALA A 131 -9.58 26.80 -7.42
CA ALA A 131 -9.20 28.20 -7.27
C ALA A 131 -8.59 28.80 -8.55
N ILE A 132 -7.80 28.02 -9.31
CA ILE A 132 -7.26 28.45 -10.60
C ILE A 132 -8.36 28.62 -11.63
N TYR A 133 -9.31 27.67 -11.72
CA TYR A 133 -10.44 27.76 -12.66
C TYR A 133 -11.39 28.92 -12.35
N LEU A 134 -11.53 29.33 -11.08
CA LEU A 134 -12.38 30.46 -10.68
C LEU A 134 -11.72 31.84 -10.90
N HIS A 135 -10.41 31.89 -11.18
CA HIS A 135 -9.66 33.12 -11.47
C HIS A 135 -9.25 33.25 -12.96
N LEU A 136 -9.78 32.37 -13.82
CA LEU A 136 -9.70 32.44 -15.28
C LEU A 136 -11.09 32.77 -15.84
#